data_AF-A0A6G2DVU0-F1
#
_entry.id   AF-A0A6G2DVU0-F1
#
_cell.length_a   1.000
_cell.length_b   1.000
_cell.length_c   1.000
_cell.angle_alpha   90.00
_cell.angle_beta   90.00
_cell.angle_gamma   90.00
#
_symmetry.space_group_name_H-M   'P 1'
#
loop_
_entity.id
_entity.type
_entity.pdbx_description
1 polymer ?
#
loop_
_entity_poly.entity_id
_entity_poly.type
_entity_poly.pdbx_seq_one_letter_code
_entity_poly.pdbx_strand_id
1 'polypeptide(L)'
;MSVINYYEELGISETSSLDDVKKSIKSNRRRYRQLTGSPNIDQRSMAERKMEVIAQAEKVFESEETRQKYDRELENSKQSSEGVPDSTPTNHSNSSYLDSARQAFYSGKKSLAYSYIEEALKINRNDADVWYFKAMISLEDRKLSDAELAISEANRLRPKNADILSLLGDV
;
A
#
# COMPACT_ATOMS: atom_id res chain seq x y z
N MET A 1 0.35 18.08 1.86
CA MET A 1 0.03 17.60 0.49
C MET A 1 0.98 16.46 0.20
N SER A 2 0.49 15.32 -0.31
CA SER A 2 1.35 14.17 -0.60
C SER A 2 2.13 14.40 -1.88
N VAL A 3 3.45 14.23 -1.87
CA VAL A 3 4.27 14.24 -3.08
C VAL A 3 4.03 12.93 -3.84
N ILE A 4 3.86 12.98 -5.17
CA ILE A 4 3.69 11.79 -6.00
C ILE A 4 5.06 11.11 -6.16
N ASN A 5 5.13 9.80 -5.89
CA ASN A 5 6.35 9.01 -6.10
C ASN A 5 6.48 8.58 -7.58
N TYR A 6 7.19 9.37 -8.39
CA TYR A 6 7.38 9.08 -9.81
C TYR A 6 8.27 7.85 -10.05
N TYR A 7 9.13 7.48 -9.10
CA TYR A 7 9.92 6.25 -9.17
C TYR A 7 9.01 5.02 -9.15
N GLU A 8 8.07 4.96 -8.21
CA GLU A 8 7.08 3.88 -8.13
C GLU A 8 6.09 3.91 -9.30
N GLU A 9 5.54 5.09 -9.62
CA GLU A 9 4.53 5.23 -10.67
C GLU A 9 5.03 4.82 -12.06
N LEU A 10 6.34 4.95 -12.32
CA LEU A 10 6.98 4.60 -13.59
C LEU A 10 7.82 3.31 -13.53
N GLY A 11 7.91 2.67 -12.36
CA GLY A 11 8.69 1.45 -12.14
C GLY A 11 10.20 1.66 -12.30
N ILE A 12 10.73 2.77 -11.80
CA ILE A 12 12.14 3.18 -11.88
C ILE A 12 12.75 3.05 -10.48
N SER A 13 14.00 2.59 -10.38
CA SER A 13 14.69 2.50 -9.09
C SER A 13 15.25 3.87 -8.66
N GLU A 14 14.99 4.29 -7.41
CA GLU A 14 15.49 5.54 -6.82
C GLU A 14 17.03 5.64 -6.87
N THR A 15 17.75 4.51 -6.84
CA THR A 15 19.23 4.44 -6.89
C THR A 15 19.81 4.53 -8.29
N SER A 16 18.98 4.69 -9.33
CA SER A 16 19.43 4.74 -10.71
C SER A 16 20.14 6.08 -11.02
N SER A 17 21.05 6.06 -11.99
CA SER A 17 21.65 7.31 -12.50
C SER A 17 20.59 8.18 -13.17
N LEU A 18 20.78 9.51 -13.19
CA LEU A 18 19.82 10.43 -13.84
C LEU A 18 19.61 10.07 -15.31
N ASP A 19 20.66 9.64 -16.00
CA ASP A 19 20.58 9.21 -17.40
C ASP A 19 19.71 7.97 -17.57
N ASP A 20 19.80 7.00 -16.66
CA ASP A 20 18.97 5.79 -16.71
C ASP A 20 17.52 6.06 -16.33
N VAL A 21 17.29 6.99 -15.40
CA VAL A 21 15.95 7.52 -15.09
C VAL A 21 15.35 8.16 -16.35
N LYS A 22 16.06 9.06 -17.01
CA LYS A 22 15.62 9.72 -18.26
C LYS A 22 15.32 8.71 -19.38
N LYS A 23 16.19 7.71 -19.58
CA LYS A 23 15.96 6.63 -20.55
C LYS A 23 14.68 5.85 -20.23
N SER A 24 14.46 5.54 -18.95
CA SER A 24 13.28 4.80 -18.49
C SER A 24 11.99 5.60 -18.68
N ILE A 25 12.01 6.90 -18.39
CA ILE A 25 10.89 7.83 -18.64
C ILE A 25 10.57 7.88 -20.14
N LYS A 26 11.60 8.02 -20.99
CA LYS A 26 11.42 8.03 -22.46
C LYS A 26 10.82 6.71 -22.98
N SER A 27 11.25 5.57 -22.42
CA SER A 27 10.69 4.25 -22.74
C SER A 27 9.22 4.15 -22.35
N ASN A 28 8.88 4.55 -21.12
CA ASN A 28 7.50 4.62 -20.63
C ASN A 28 6.63 5.53 -21.50
N ARG A 29 7.12 6.73 -21.87
CA ARG A 29 6.40 7.66 -22.75
C ARG A 29 6.05 7.02 -24.08
N ARG A 30 7.00 6.32 -24.69
CA ARG A 30 6.76 5.62 -25.97
C ARG A 30 5.68 4.55 -25.81
N ARG A 31 5.74 3.75 -24.75
CA ARG A 31 4.77 2.69 -24.46
C ARG A 31 3.37 3.27 -24.26
N TYR A 32 3.20 4.26 -23.40
CA TYR A 32 1.88 4.83 -23.11
C TYR A 32 1.32 5.63 -24.29
N ARG A 33 2.15 6.33 -25.08
CA ARG A 33 1.71 6.96 -26.33
C ARG A 33 1.14 5.96 -27.35
N GLN A 34 1.63 4.73 -27.38
CA GLN A 34 1.04 3.69 -28.23
C GLN A 34 -0.33 3.24 -27.68
N LEU A 35 -0.44 3.14 -26.36
CA LEU A 35 -1.67 2.72 -25.67
C LEU A 35 -2.79 3.77 -25.73
N THR A 36 -2.47 5.06 -25.86
CA THR A 36 -3.50 6.11 -26.09
C THR A 36 -4.25 5.91 -27.42
N GLY A 37 -3.67 5.16 -28.37
CA GLY A 37 -4.33 4.77 -29.63
C GLY A 37 -5.08 3.44 -29.55
N SER A 38 -5.17 2.79 -28.38
CA SER A 38 -5.80 1.48 -28.23
C SER A 38 -7.30 1.51 -28.55
N PRO A 39 -7.86 0.46 -29.16
CA PRO A 39 -9.32 0.33 -29.30
C PRO A 39 -10.02 0.13 -27.94
N ASN A 40 -9.31 -0.29 -26.90
CA ASN A 40 -9.84 -0.45 -25.54
C ASN A 40 -9.87 0.91 -24.80
N ILE A 41 -11.07 1.35 -24.40
CA ILE A 41 -11.30 2.64 -23.74
C ILE A 41 -10.55 2.74 -22.40
N ASP A 42 -10.54 1.68 -21.59
CA ASP A 42 -9.87 1.68 -20.28
C ASP A 42 -8.35 1.81 -20.45
N GLN A 43 -7.79 1.14 -21.46
CA GLN A 43 -6.37 1.25 -21.78
C GLN A 43 -6.00 2.65 -22.26
N ARG A 44 -6.85 3.30 -23.06
CA ARG A 44 -6.63 4.69 -23.49
C ARG A 44 -6.68 5.65 -22.31
N SER A 45 -7.72 5.57 -21.48
CA SER A 45 -7.89 6.47 -20.34
C SER A 45 -6.75 6.31 -19.33
N MET A 46 -6.33 5.07 -19.05
CA MET A 46 -5.14 4.81 -18.24
C MET A 46 -3.88 5.40 -18.85
N ALA A 47 -3.70 5.24 -20.17
CA ALA A 47 -2.52 5.75 -20.86
C ALA A 47 -2.49 7.28 -20.88
N GLU A 48 -3.62 7.95 -21.06
CA GLU A 48 -3.74 9.41 -20.98
C GLU A 48 -3.34 9.92 -19.60
N ARG A 49 -3.86 9.32 -18.52
CA ARG A 49 -3.44 9.66 -17.15
C ARG A 49 -1.95 9.42 -16.93
N LYS A 50 -1.42 8.29 -17.41
CA LYS A 50 0.03 8.00 -17.30
C LYS A 50 0.88 8.97 -18.10
N MET A 51 0.40 9.48 -19.24
CA MET A 51 1.10 10.51 -20.02
C MET A 51 1.25 11.82 -19.25
N GLU A 52 0.26 12.21 -18.42
CA GLU A 52 0.37 13.38 -17.54
C GLU A 52 1.43 13.18 -16.45
N VAL A 53 1.43 12.00 -15.82
CA VAL A 53 2.45 11.63 -14.80
C VAL A 53 3.85 11.67 -15.41
N ILE A 54 4.02 11.12 -16.61
CA ILE A 54 5.30 11.14 -17.34
C ILE A 54 5.74 12.57 -17.67
N ALA A 55 4.83 13.43 -18.09
CA ALA A 55 5.16 14.83 -18.39
C ALA A 55 5.60 15.61 -17.14
N GLN A 56 5.06 15.28 -15.96
CA GLN A 56 5.51 15.87 -14.70
C GLN A 56 6.87 15.30 -14.28
N ALA A 57 7.07 13.98 -14.40
CA ALA A 57 8.34 13.33 -14.11
C ALA A 57 9.48 13.89 -14.99
N GLU A 58 9.24 14.16 -16.28
CA GLU A 58 10.25 14.77 -17.17
C GLU A 58 10.75 16.13 -16.66
N LYS A 59 9.88 16.95 -16.05
CA LYS A 59 10.27 18.25 -15.46
C LYS A 59 11.09 18.05 -14.18
N VAL A 60 10.70 17.08 -13.38
CA VAL A 60 11.40 16.74 -12.13
C VAL A 60 12.79 16.19 -12.42
N PHE A 61 12.92 15.32 -13.40
CA PHE A 61 14.18 14.67 -13.79
C PHE A 61 14.87 15.37 -14.95
N GLU A 62 14.68 16.69 -15.10
CA GLU A 62 15.34 17.49 -16.14
C GLU A 62 16.84 17.67 -15.87
N SER A 63 17.21 18.01 -14.64
CA SER A 63 18.59 18.17 -14.18
C SER A 63 18.83 17.47 -12.84
N GLU A 64 20.10 17.36 -12.45
CA GLU A 64 20.45 16.80 -11.15
C GLU A 64 19.93 17.68 -10.00
N GLU A 65 19.88 19.00 -10.21
CA GLU A 65 19.36 19.95 -9.22
C GLU A 65 17.85 19.76 -8.98
N THR A 66 17.06 19.61 -10.05
CA THR A 66 15.60 19.41 -9.93
C THR A 66 15.30 18.05 -9.34
N ARG A 67 16.08 17.02 -9.68
CA ARG A 67 16.00 15.69 -9.07
C ARG A 67 16.27 15.74 -7.58
N GLN A 68 17.39 16.34 -7.15
CA GLN A 68 17.74 16.42 -5.73
C GLN A 68 16.69 17.19 -4.93
N LYS A 69 16.13 18.27 -5.50
CA LYS A 69 15.04 19.00 -4.87
C LYS A 69 13.82 18.10 -4.68
N TYR A 70 13.44 17.36 -5.71
CA TYR A 70 12.34 16.40 -5.65
C TYR A 70 12.60 15.28 -4.65
N ASP A 71 13.79 14.67 -4.67
CA ASP A 71 14.16 13.60 -3.73
C ASP A 71 14.07 14.11 -2.29
N ARG A 72 14.48 15.35 -2.02
CA ARG A 72 14.31 16.00 -0.72
C ARG A 72 12.85 16.27 -0.37
N GLU A 73 12.03 16.71 -1.33
CA GLU A 73 10.60 16.92 -1.10
C GLU A 73 9.86 15.60 -0.87
N LEU A 74 10.24 14.53 -1.59
CA LEU A 74 9.73 13.18 -1.42
C LEU A 74 10.12 12.64 -0.05
N GLU A 75 11.39 12.78 0.35
CA GLU A 75 11.88 12.42 1.68
C GLU A 75 11.18 13.22 2.78
N ASN A 76 11.06 14.54 2.62
CA ASN A 76 10.30 15.37 3.57
C ASN A 76 8.83 14.99 3.61
N SER A 77 8.22 14.54 2.50
CA SER A 77 6.84 14.07 2.45
C SER A 77 6.70 12.71 3.13
N LYS A 78 7.67 11.81 2.98
CA LYS A 78 7.80 10.56 3.74
C LYS A 78 7.88 10.93 5.23
N GLN A 79 8.81 11.80 5.61
CA GLN A 79 9.02 12.30 6.98
C GLN A 79 7.84 13.10 7.57
N SER A 80 7.10 13.86 6.76
CA SER A 80 5.93 14.63 7.20
C SER A 80 4.66 13.78 7.27
N SER A 81 4.60 12.71 6.47
CA SER A 81 3.66 11.61 6.71
C SER A 81 4.08 10.74 7.91
N GLU A 82 5.36 10.82 8.30
CA GLU A 82 6.01 10.25 9.48
C GLU A 82 6.14 11.29 10.62
N GLY A 83 5.05 11.99 10.91
CA GLY A 83 4.73 12.43 12.29
C GLY A 83 4.44 11.26 13.25
N VAL A 84 5.04 10.11 12.96
CA VAL A 84 5.19 8.90 13.76
C VAL A 84 6.57 8.40 13.35
N PRO A 85 7.52 8.28 14.28
CA PRO A 85 8.92 8.04 13.95
C PRO A 85 9.07 6.73 13.19
N ASP A 86 9.85 6.82 12.13
CA ASP A 86 10.53 5.76 11.39
C ASP A 86 10.80 4.53 12.26
N SER A 87 10.30 3.40 11.79
CA SER A 87 11.04 2.16 11.84
C SER A 87 10.72 1.42 10.55
N THR A 88 11.63 1.48 9.58
CA THR A 88 12.01 0.24 8.89
C THR A 88 12.10 -0.89 9.92
N PRO A 89 11.46 -2.04 9.68
CA PRO A 89 12.31 -3.22 9.70
C PRO A 89 12.19 -4.14 8.46
N THR A 90 13.26 -4.58 7.79
CA THR A 90 14.08 -5.72 8.24
C THR A 90 13.27 -6.79 8.99
N ASN A 91 12.72 -7.81 8.31
CA ASN A 91 12.09 -8.97 8.97
C ASN A 91 10.98 -8.59 9.97
N HIS A 92 9.85 -8.07 9.50
CA HIS A 92 8.67 -7.99 10.34
C HIS A 92 8.14 -9.41 10.61
N SER A 93 8.26 -9.83 11.87
CA SER A 93 7.57 -11.01 12.39
C SER A 93 6.05 -10.78 12.30
N ASN A 94 5.25 -11.83 12.23
CA ASN A 94 3.80 -11.71 12.04
C ASN A 94 3.09 -10.77 13.04
N SER A 95 3.58 -10.75 14.30
CA SER A 95 3.10 -9.86 15.35
C SER A 95 3.22 -8.38 14.97
N SER A 96 4.26 -7.99 14.24
CA SER A 96 4.54 -6.59 13.93
C SER A 96 3.52 -6.01 12.95
N TYR A 97 3.06 -6.80 11.97
CA TYR A 97 2.01 -6.36 11.04
C TYR A 97 0.64 -6.27 11.71
N LEU A 98 0.34 -7.16 12.66
CA LEU A 98 -0.89 -7.07 13.45
C LEU A 98 -0.93 -5.79 14.30
N ASP A 99 0.20 -5.41 14.90
CA ASP A 99 0.30 -4.19 15.68
C ASP A 99 0.17 -2.93 14.80
N SER A 100 0.78 -2.93 13.60
CA SER A 100 0.57 -1.87 12.61
C SER A 100 -0.88 -1.78 12.13
N ALA A 101 -1.55 -2.93 11.95
CA ALA A 101 -2.97 -2.97 11.59
C ALA A 101 -3.85 -2.33 12.68
N ARG A 102 -3.58 -2.65 13.96
CA ARG A 102 -4.25 -2.04 15.12
C ARG A 102 -4.07 -0.54 15.15
N GLN A 103 -2.83 -0.07 15.03
CA GLN A 103 -2.53 1.35 15.06
C GLN A 103 -3.24 2.10 13.92
N ALA A 104 -3.21 1.55 12.69
CA ALA A 104 -3.88 2.13 11.55
C ALA A 104 -5.41 2.21 11.76
N PHE A 105 -6.01 1.17 12.32
CA PHE A 105 -7.43 1.13 12.64
C PHE A 105 -7.84 2.19 13.66
N TYR A 106 -7.12 2.28 14.80
CA TYR A 106 -7.39 3.30 15.82
C TYR A 106 -7.12 4.74 15.33
N SER A 107 -6.28 4.89 14.31
CA SER A 107 -6.04 6.16 13.63
C SER A 107 -7.11 6.50 12.57
N GLY A 108 -8.16 5.68 12.44
CA GLY A 108 -9.24 5.85 11.45
C GLY A 108 -8.86 5.44 10.01
N LYS A 109 -7.65 4.92 9.79
CA LYS A 109 -7.13 4.52 8.47
C LYS A 109 -7.50 3.06 8.18
N LYS A 110 -8.80 2.76 8.07
CA LYS A 110 -9.32 1.39 7.92
C LYS A 110 -8.71 0.64 6.73
N SER A 111 -8.62 1.26 5.55
CA SER A 111 -8.03 0.62 4.36
C SER A 111 -6.57 0.18 4.57
N LEU A 112 -5.80 0.99 5.32
CA LEU A 112 -4.42 0.68 5.66
C LEU A 112 -4.36 -0.50 6.67
N ALA A 113 -5.27 -0.54 7.63
CA ALA A 113 -5.38 -1.67 8.56
C ALA A 113 -5.63 -3.00 7.83
N TYR A 114 -6.53 -3.01 6.84
CA TYR A 114 -6.74 -4.20 6.00
C TYR A 114 -5.49 -4.60 5.22
N SER A 115 -4.73 -3.65 4.66
CA SER A 115 -3.48 -4.00 3.97
C SER A 115 -2.47 -4.68 4.89
N TYR A 116 -2.31 -4.20 6.14
CA TYR A 116 -1.42 -4.82 7.10
C TYR A 116 -1.89 -6.21 7.54
N ILE A 117 -3.20 -6.42 7.67
CA ILE A 117 -3.77 -7.75 7.91
C ILE A 117 -3.41 -8.71 6.77
N GLU A 118 -3.54 -8.29 5.51
CA GLU A 118 -3.20 -9.14 4.36
C GLU A 118 -1.69 -9.46 4.33
N GLU A 119 -0.82 -8.50 4.64
CA GLU A 119 0.62 -8.77 4.75
C GLU A 119 0.95 -9.74 5.90
N ALA A 120 0.28 -9.62 7.06
CA ALA A 120 0.42 -10.60 8.14
C ALA A 120 -0.01 -12.01 7.68
N LEU A 121 -1.16 -12.12 7.02
CA LEU A 121 -1.66 -13.42 6.56
C LEU A 121 -0.77 -14.05 5.47
N LYS A 122 -0.03 -13.25 4.68
CA LYS A 122 0.98 -13.77 3.74
C LYS A 122 2.17 -14.42 4.46
N ILE A 123 2.58 -13.87 5.61
CA ILE A 123 3.72 -14.35 6.38
C ILE A 123 3.34 -15.56 7.21
N ASN A 124 2.25 -15.47 7.96
CA ASN A 124 1.69 -16.61 8.66
C ASN A 124 0.17 -16.61 8.57
N ARG A 125 -0.32 -17.45 7.65
CA ARG A 125 -1.74 -17.70 7.40
C ARG A 125 -2.48 -18.37 8.56
N ASN A 126 -1.77 -18.94 9.53
CA ASN A 126 -2.33 -19.68 10.66
C ASN A 126 -2.29 -18.88 11.97
N ASP A 127 -2.29 -17.55 11.87
CA ASP A 127 -2.30 -16.68 13.04
C ASP A 127 -3.72 -16.31 13.45
N ALA A 128 -4.17 -16.92 14.56
CA ALA A 128 -5.51 -16.72 15.08
C ALA A 128 -5.79 -15.27 15.49
N ASP A 129 -4.78 -14.53 15.96
CA ASP A 129 -4.96 -13.16 16.45
C ASP A 129 -5.16 -12.18 15.28
N VAL A 130 -4.52 -12.46 14.14
CA VAL A 130 -4.73 -11.73 12.87
C VAL A 130 -6.12 -11.97 12.31
N TRP A 131 -6.57 -13.24 12.28
CA TRP A 131 -7.93 -13.59 11.85
C TRP A 131 -9.01 -13.00 12.76
N TYR A 132 -8.80 -13.04 14.08
CA TYR A 132 -9.68 -12.39 15.06
C TYR A 132 -9.79 -10.88 14.80
N PHE A 133 -8.66 -10.21 14.59
CA PHE A 133 -8.65 -8.78 14.34
C PHE A 133 -9.32 -8.41 13.00
N LYS A 134 -9.13 -9.22 11.96
CA LYS A 134 -9.86 -9.08 10.68
C LYS A 134 -11.37 -9.18 10.87
N ALA A 135 -11.83 -10.12 11.70
CA ALA A 135 -13.25 -10.28 11.99
C ALA A 135 -13.83 -9.07 12.72
N MET A 136 -13.12 -8.56 13.73
CA MET A 136 -13.54 -7.40 14.51
C MET A 136 -13.71 -6.15 13.64
N ILE A 137 -12.75 -5.87 12.75
CA ILE A 137 -12.83 -4.74 11.81
C ILE A 137 -13.99 -4.94 10.82
N SER A 138 -14.17 -6.17 10.32
CA SER A 138 -15.26 -6.49 9.38
C SER A 138 -16.64 -6.33 10.02
N LEU A 139 -16.79 -6.68 11.31
CA LEU A 139 -18.01 -6.47 12.07
C LEU A 139 -18.30 -4.98 12.26
N GLU A 140 -17.28 -4.16 12.58
CA GLU A 140 -17.45 -2.71 12.67
C GLU A 140 -17.85 -2.07 11.33
N ASP A 141 -17.35 -2.61 10.23
CA ASP A 141 -17.74 -2.21 8.87
C ASP A 141 -19.10 -2.79 8.43
N ARG A 142 -19.81 -3.48 9.32
CA ARG A 142 -21.09 -4.18 9.07
C ARG A 142 -21.03 -5.21 7.95
N LYS A 143 -19.84 -5.74 7.66
CA LYS A 143 -19.61 -6.83 6.71
C LYS A 143 -19.71 -8.15 7.45
N LEU A 144 -20.95 -8.53 7.82
CA LEU A 144 -21.21 -9.71 8.64
C LEU A 144 -20.65 -10.99 8.03
N SER A 145 -20.81 -11.20 6.72
CA SER A 145 -20.28 -12.38 6.03
C SER A 145 -18.76 -12.49 6.11
N ASP A 146 -18.04 -11.38 5.96
CA ASP A 146 -16.57 -11.36 6.07
C ASP A 146 -16.12 -11.58 7.52
N ALA A 147 -16.87 -11.01 8.47
CA ALA A 147 -16.61 -11.17 9.89
C ALA A 147 -16.78 -12.63 10.34
N GLU A 148 -17.89 -13.27 9.93
CA GLU A 148 -18.20 -14.68 10.22
C GLU A 148 -17.11 -15.62 9.69
N LEU A 149 -16.67 -15.40 8.44
CA LEU A 149 -15.58 -16.19 7.85
C LEU A 149 -14.27 -16.03 8.62
N ALA A 150 -13.89 -14.79 8.93
CA ALA A 150 -12.63 -14.50 9.62
C ALA A 150 -12.62 -15.04 11.06
N ILE A 151 -13.72 -14.88 11.81
CA ILE A 151 -13.78 -15.37 13.20
C ILE A 151 -13.86 -16.89 13.27
N SER A 152 -14.46 -17.53 12.26
CA SER A 152 -14.47 -18.98 12.11
C SER A 152 -13.05 -19.54 11.92
N GLU A 153 -12.22 -18.89 11.10
CA GLU A 153 -10.81 -19.26 10.95
C GLU A 153 -10.03 -19.05 12.25
N ALA A 154 -10.26 -17.95 12.97
CA ALA A 154 -9.64 -17.72 14.27
C ALA A 154 -10.00 -18.82 15.29
N ASN A 155 -11.28 -19.20 15.36
CA ASN A 155 -11.76 -20.27 16.24
C ASN A 155 -11.20 -21.64 15.84
N ARG A 156 -11.04 -21.91 14.55
CA ARG A 156 -10.39 -23.14 14.06
C ARG A 156 -8.94 -23.25 14.55
N LEU A 157 -8.22 -22.13 14.59
CA LEU A 157 -6.82 -22.07 15.00
C LEU A 157 -6.63 -22.08 16.52
N ARG A 158 -7.50 -21.39 17.26
CA ARG A 158 -7.49 -21.34 18.73
C ARG A 158 -8.88 -21.65 19.30
N PRO A 159 -9.30 -22.92 19.25
CA PRO A 159 -10.60 -23.32 19.78
C PRO A 159 -10.65 -23.07 21.30
N LYS A 160 -11.81 -22.64 21.81
CA LYS A 160 -12.06 -22.34 23.23
C LYS A 160 -11.39 -21.07 23.77
N ASN A 161 -10.92 -20.17 22.91
CA ASN A 161 -10.57 -18.83 23.34
C ASN A 161 -11.86 -18.02 23.62
N ALA A 162 -11.94 -17.38 24.80
CA ALA A 162 -13.15 -16.69 25.24
C ALA A 162 -13.49 -15.46 24.38
N ASP A 163 -12.48 -14.68 23.96
CA ASP A 163 -12.67 -13.49 23.13
C ASP A 163 -13.20 -13.86 21.74
N ILE A 164 -12.63 -14.90 21.14
CA ILE A 164 -13.06 -15.43 19.84
C ILE A 164 -14.49 -15.95 19.91
N LEU A 165 -14.85 -16.69 20.96
CA LEU A 165 -16.21 -17.22 21.12
C LEU A 165 -17.23 -16.12 21.37
N SER A 166 -16.85 -15.06 22.09
CA SER A 166 -17.71 -13.89 22.28
C SER A 166 -18.00 -13.22 20.94
N LEU A 167 -16.96 -12.91 20.16
CA LEU A 167 -17.11 -12.24 18.86
C LEU A 167 -17.83 -13.13 17.84
N LEU A 168 -17.66 -14.45 17.90
CA LEU A 168 -18.42 -15.40 17.08
C LEU A 168 -19.93 -15.39 17.41
N GLY A 169 -20.31 -15.06 18.64
CA GLY A 169 -21.72 -14.88 19.01
C GLY A 169 -22.32 -13.54 18.59
N ASP A 170 -21.47 -12.56 18.25
CA ASP A 170 -21.85 -11.20 17.86
C ASP A 170 -21.99 -11.01 16.33
N VAL A 171 -21.54 -11.99 15.54
CA VAL A 171 -21.69 -12.06 14.07
C VAL A 171 -22.93 -12.84 13.67
#